data_AF-A0A7W5AEK0-F1
#
_entry.id   AF-A0A7W5AEK0-F1
#
_cell.length_a   1.000
_cell.length_b   1.000
_cell.length_c   1.000
_cell.angle_alpha   90.00
_cell.angle_beta   90.00
_cell.angle_gamma   90.00
#
_symmetry.space_group_name_H-M   'P 1'
#
loop_
_entity.id
_entity.type
_entity.pdbx_description
1 polymer ?
#
loop_
_entity_poly.entity_id
_entity_poly.type
_entity_poly.pdbx_seq_one_letter_code
_entity_poly.pdbx_strand_id
1 'polypeptide(L)'
;MGAAPSVARLLLELRGRTSVDVRPSGRSLQVRPKDSNVIAVHIHPGGIDLALDQDRANEVALSIEGAYVRDDEPVTQVSVEAYLIDANYDALLAAAVEAVEQRAAGKPVKAAAAAPRARATSTGTRAPAKPKAAAKPAPRPEPPRCPKCRQYELLASGECPSGYC
;
A
#
# COMPACT_ATOMS: atom_id res chain seq x y z
N MET A 1 -8.55 22.11 11.25
CA MET A 1 -8.64 20.80 11.93
C MET A 1 -7.25 20.49 12.45
N GLY A 2 -6.97 20.83 13.71
CA GLY A 2 -5.68 20.54 14.33
C GLY A 2 -5.51 19.03 14.49
N ALA A 3 -4.30 18.52 14.28
CA ALA A 3 -3.99 17.14 14.60
C ALA A 3 -4.36 16.86 16.07
N ALA A 4 -4.95 15.69 16.35
CA ALA A 4 -5.19 15.27 17.72
C ALA A 4 -3.87 15.41 18.54
N PRO A 5 -3.92 15.83 19.82
CA PRO A 5 -2.71 16.10 20.61
C PRO A 5 -1.69 14.95 20.55
N SER A 6 -2.16 13.71 20.56
CA SER A 6 -1.35 12.51 20.49
C SER A 6 -0.69 12.29 19.14
N VAL A 7 -1.34 12.69 18.04
CA VAL A 7 -0.72 12.67 16.71
C VAL A 7 0.41 13.70 16.63
N ALA A 8 0.22 14.89 17.20
CA ALA A 8 1.28 15.89 17.26
C ALA A 8 2.46 15.41 18.11
N ARG A 9 2.16 14.74 19.24
CA ARG A 9 3.17 14.10 20.10
C ARG A 9 3.93 12.99 19.36
N LEU A 10 3.23 12.13 18.64
CA LEU A 10 3.82 11.04 17.85
C LEU A 10 4.81 11.60 16.82
N LEU A 11 4.41 12.64 16.09
CA LEU A 11 5.28 13.27 15.10
C LEU A 11 6.51 13.93 15.72
N LEU A 12 6.36 14.55 16.90
CA LEU A 12 7.47 15.14 17.63
C LEU A 12 8.47 14.07 18.10
N GLU A 13 7.96 12.99 18.69
CA GLU A 13 8.79 11.89 19.19
C GLU A 13 9.46 11.11 18.05
N LEU A 14 8.76 10.89 16.93
CA LEU A 14 9.36 10.28 15.73
C LEU A 14 10.52 11.10 15.18
N ARG A 15 10.39 12.43 15.13
CA ARG A 15 11.49 13.34 14.72
C ARG A 15 12.65 13.34 15.70
N GLY A 16 12.39 13.11 16.98
CA GLY A 16 13.43 12.98 18.01
C GLY A 16 14.19 11.66 17.96
N ARG A 17 13.56 10.59 17.44
CA ARG A 17 14.13 9.23 17.42
C ARG A 17 14.69 8.84 16.05
N THR A 18 14.15 9.37 14.96
CA THR A 18 14.47 8.97 13.58
C THR A 18 14.58 10.17 12.65
N SER A 19 15.29 10.01 11.53
CA SER A 19 15.37 11.02 10.48
C SER A 19 14.17 10.90 9.54
N VAL A 20 13.17 11.77 9.71
CA VAL A 20 11.91 11.74 8.94
C VAL A 20 11.56 13.08 8.33
N ASP A 21 10.96 13.01 7.14
CA ASP A 21 10.26 14.11 6.49
C ASP A 21 8.74 13.91 6.62
N VAL A 22 8.03 14.98 6.97
CA VAL A 22 6.56 14.97 7.07
C VAL A 22 5.98 15.81 5.97
N ARG A 23 5.17 15.20 5.09
CA ARG A 23 4.49 15.88 3.99
C ARG A 23 2.98 15.84 4.17
N PRO A 24 2.28 16.98 4.09
CA PRO A 24 0.82 16.97 4.03
C PRO A 24 0.35 16.38 2.70
N SER A 25 -0.74 15.62 2.74
CA SER A 25 -1.41 15.05 1.58
C SER A 25 -2.92 15.16 1.78
N GLY A 26 -3.52 16.23 1.24
CA GLY A 26 -4.94 16.53 1.45
C GLY A 26 -5.27 16.72 2.94
N ARG A 27 -6.13 15.86 3.49
CA ARG A 27 -6.51 15.84 4.92
C ARG A 27 -5.66 14.90 5.78
N SER A 28 -4.58 14.36 5.22
CA SER A 28 -3.70 13.39 5.86
C SER A 28 -2.26 13.87 5.91
N LEU A 29 -1.44 13.25 6.76
CA LEU A 29 0.00 13.47 6.84
C LEU A 29 0.73 12.19 6.45
N GLN A 30 1.76 12.32 5.63
CA GLN A 30 2.63 11.22 5.26
C GLN A 30 3.99 11.44 5.91
N VAL A 31 4.41 10.49 6.72
CA VAL A 31 5.76 10.43 7.28
C VAL A 31 6.60 9.52 6.40
N ARG A 32 7.74 10.04 5.99
CA ARG A 32 8.70 9.37 5.12
C ARG A 32 10.05 9.37 5.82
N PRO A 33 10.89 8.34 5.64
CA PRO A 33 12.29 8.47 5.97
C PRO A 33 12.89 9.65 5.20
N LYS A 34 13.85 10.34 5.83
CA LYS A 34 14.55 11.45 5.19
C LYS A 34 15.20 10.99 3.89
N ASP A 35 15.12 11.83 2.86
CA ASP A 35 15.65 11.56 1.51
C ASP A 35 15.00 10.36 0.78
N SER A 36 13.89 9.81 1.32
CA SER A 36 13.11 8.73 0.71
C SER A 36 11.75 9.23 0.20
N ASN A 37 11.31 8.68 -0.93
CA ASN A 37 9.97 8.94 -1.47
C ASN A 37 8.93 7.93 -0.98
N VAL A 38 9.34 6.95 -0.17
CA VAL A 38 8.49 5.88 0.32
C VAL A 38 7.79 6.30 1.61
N ILE A 39 6.50 5.98 1.72
CA ILE A 39 5.70 6.27 2.92
C ILE A 39 5.94 5.16 3.95
N ALA A 40 6.31 5.58 5.17
CA ALA A 40 6.48 4.70 6.33
C ALA A 40 5.25 4.74 7.24
N VAL A 41 4.71 5.94 7.48
CA VAL A 41 3.50 6.14 8.28
C VAL A 41 2.55 7.06 7.54
N HIS A 42 1.28 6.69 7.46
CA HIS A 42 0.22 7.52 6.90
C HIS A 42 -0.82 7.81 7.97
N ILE A 43 -1.00 9.08 8.29
CA ILE A 43 -1.89 9.56 9.34
C ILE A 43 -3.09 10.22 8.67
N HIS A 44 -4.27 9.64 8.80
CA HIS A 44 -5.50 10.12 8.18
C HIS A 44 -6.60 10.34 9.25
N PRO A 45 -7.73 10.98 8.92
CA PRO A 45 -8.77 11.26 9.92
C PRO A 45 -9.38 10.01 10.60
N GLY A 46 -9.23 8.84 9.97
CA GLY A 46 -9.72 7.58 10.51
C GLY A 46 -8.72 6.83 11.39
N GLY A 47 -7.44 7.21 11.39
CA GLY A 47 -6.42 6.43 12.07
C GLY A 47 -5.01 6.63 11.52
N ILE A 48 -4.18 5.64 11.80
CA ILE A 48 -2.77 5.60 11.42
C ILE A 48 -2.49 4.26 10.73
N ASP A 49 -1.92 4.33 9.54
CA ASP A 49 -1.43 3.19 8.79
C ASP A 49 0.09 3.13 8.86
N LEU A 50 0.63 1.98 9.26
CA LEU A 50 2.06 1.71 9.38
C LEU A 50 2.51 0.74 8.29
N ALA A 51 3.48 1.13 7.48
CA ALA A 51 4.05 0.28 6.43
C ALA A 51 5.17 -0.61 6.99
N LEU A 52 4.88 -1.89 7.16
CA LEU A 52 5.79 -2.89 7.75
C LEU A 52 5.90 -4.13 6.84
N ASP A 53 6.94 -4.93 7.02
CA ASP A 53 6.97 -6.29 6.47
C ASP A 53 5.87 -7.17 7.05
N GLN A 54 5.49 -8.22 6.31
CA GLN A 54 4.33 -9.03 6.64
C GLN A 54 4.47 -9.74 8.01
N ASP A 55 5.66 -10.22 8.35
CA ASP A 55 5.91 -10.90 9.61
C ASP A 55 5.74 -9.92 10.78
N ARG A 56 6.35 -8.75 10.68
CA ARG A 56 6.24 -7.69 11.69
C ARG A 56 4.84 -7.07 11.74
N ALA A 57 4.17 -6.92 10.61
CA ALA A 57 2.80 -6.41 10.56
C ALA A 57 1.84 -7.29 11.37
N ASN A 58 1.96 -8.61 11.24
CA ASN A 58 1.17 -9.56 12.01
C ASN A 58 1.48 -9.47 13.51
N GLU A 59 2.76 -9.39 13.88
CA GLU A 59 3.16 -9.25 15.30
C GLU A 59 2.64 -7.95 15.91
N VAL A 60 2.74 -6.83 15.18
CA VAL A 60 2.25 -5.52 15.63
C VAL A 60 0.73 -5.54 15.77
N ALA A 61 0.01 -6.11 14.81
CA ALA A 61 -1.45 -6.22 14.86
C ALA A 61 -1.94 -7.07 16.04
N LEU A 62 -1.19 -8.10 16.45
CA LEU A 62 -1.50 -8.89 17.64
C LEU A 62 -1.20 -8.13 18.95
N SER A 63 -0.25 -7.20 18.92
CA SER A 63 0.19 -6.44 20.10
C SER A 63 -0.64 -5.18 20.39
N ILE A 64 -1.31 -4.63 19.37
CA ILE A 64 -2.11 -3.41 19.47
C ILE A 64 -3.59 -3.79 19.41
N GLU A 65 -4.34 -3.51 20.47
CA GLU A 65 -5.77 -3.80 20.50
C GLU A 65 -6.49 -3.03 19.39
N GLY A 66 -7.28 -3.74 18.58
CA GLY A 66 -8.05 -3.17 17.48
C GLY A 66 -7.23 -2.81 16.23
N ALA A 67 -5.94 -3.14 16.19
CA ALA A 67 -5.16 -3.06 14.96
C ALA A 67 -5.53 -4.20 14.00
N TYR A 68 -5.43 -3.93 12.70
CA TYR A 68 -5.63 -4.94 11.68
C TYR A 68 -4.63 -4.78 10.52
N VAL A 69 -4.31 -5.90 9.88
CA VAL A 69 -3.39 -5.95 8.75
C VAL A 69 -4.15 -5.78 7.44
N ARG A 70 -3.60 -4.97 6.55
CA ARG A 70 -4.06 -4.75 5.18
C ARG A 70 -2.94 -5.14 4.22
N ASP A 71 -3.18 -6.14 3.40
CA ASP A 71 -2.28 -6.52 2.31
C ASP A 71 -2.63 -5.71 1.05
N ASP A 72 -2.26 -4.42 1.05
CA ASP A 72 -2.35 -3.56 -0.14
C ASP A 72 -1.02 -3.67 -0.93
N GLU A 73 -1.03 -4.16 -2.18
CA GLU A 73 0.21 -4.22 -2.98
C GLU A 73 0.78 -2.81 -3.23
N PRO A 74 2.10 -2.55 -3.01
CA PRO A 74 3.18 -3.50 -2.78
C PRO A 74 3.65 -3.63 -1.30
N VAL A 75 2.84 -3.26 -0.31
CA VAL A 75 3.28 -3.07 1.08
C VAL A 75 2.18 -3.44 2.07
N THR A 76 2.47 -4.39 2.95
CA THR A 76 1.60 -4.71 4.08
C THR A 76 1.50 -3.52 5.04
N GLN A 77 0.27 -3.14 5.38
CA GLN A 77 -0.01 -2.02 6.26
C GLN A 77 -0.70 -2.51 7.53
N VAL A 78 -0.32 -1.97 8.68
CA VAL A 78 -1.07 -2.14 9.92
C VAL A 78 -1.85 -0.87 10.17
N SER A 79 -3.18 -0.97 10.17
CA SER A 79 -4.09 0.13 10.42
C SER A 79 -4.53 0.12 11.89
N VAL A 80 -4.49 1.29 12.52
CA VAL A 80 -4.98 1.52 13.90
C VAL A 80 -5.99 2.66 13.87
N GLU A 81 -7.19 2.41 14.39
CA GLU A 81 -8.26 3.41 14.40
C GLU A 81 -7.97 4.60 15.31
N ALA A 82 -8.48 5.78 14.95
CA ALA A 82 -8.14 7.04 15.62
C ALA A 82 -8.43 7.05 17.13
N TYR A 83 -9.50 6.38 17.58
CA TYR A 83 -9.88 6.34 18.99
C TYR A 83 -8.98 5.42 19.84
N LEU A 84 -8.15 4.59 19.20
CA LEU A 84 -7.24 3.63 19.85
C LEU A 84 -5.81 4.16 19.97
N ILE A 85 -5.50 5.29 19.34
CA ILE A 85 -4.16 5.89 19.31
C ILE A 85 -3.65 6.18 20.73
N ASP A 86 -4.50 6.73 21.59
CA ASP A 86 -4.11 7.14 22.94
C ASP A 86 -3.89 5.93 23.84
N ALA A 87 -4.73 4.91 23.71
CA ALA A 87 -4.65 3.68 24.51
C ALA A 87 -3.41 2.84 24.16
N ASN A 88 -2.97 2.88 22.90
CA ASN A 88 -1.86 2.07 22.39
C ASN A 88 -0.62 2.91 22.02
N TYR A 89 -0.52 4.13 22.55
CA TYR A 89 0.43 5.13 22.08
C TYR A 89 1.88 4.64 22.03
N ASP A 90 2.35 3.98 23.10
CA ASP A 90 3.74 3.52 23.18
C ASP A 90 4.04 2.40 22.17
N ALA A 91 3.11 1.46 22.00
CA ALA A 91 3.25 0.37 21.02
C ALA A 91 3.20 0.92 19.59
N LEU A 92 2.30 1.86 19.32
CA LEU A 92 2.20 2.56 18.04
C LEU A 92 3.48 3.34 17.73
N LEU A 93 4.04 4.06 18.70
CA LEU A 93 5.30 4.80 18.53
C LEU A 93 6.46 3.86 18.20
N ALA A 94 6.58 2.74 18.91
CA ALA A 94 7.62 1.74 18.64
C ALA A 94 7.48 1.17 17.22
N ALA A 95 6.26 0.77 16.83
CA ALA A 95 6.00 0.25 15.48
C ALA A 95 6.20 1.32 14.39
N ALA A 96 5.90 2.59 14.67
CA ALA A 96 6.15 3.69 13.74
C ALA A 96 7.64 3.99 13.52
N VAL A 97 8.46 3.92 14.58
CA VAL A 97 9.92 3.99 14.46
C VAL A 97 10.42 2.86 13.59
N GLU A 98 9.97 1.64 13.87
CA GLU A 98 10.36 0.46 13.10
C GLU A 98 9.98 0.58 11.62
N ALA A 99 8.74 1.01 11.32
CA ALA A 99 8.29 1.25 9.95
C ALA A 99 9.21 2.25 9.22
N VAL A 100 9.63 3.33 9.89
CA VAL A 100 10.56 4.29 9.31
C VAL A 100 11.92 3.65 9.04
N GLU A 101 12.47 2.89 9.99
CA GLU A 101 13.76 2.22 9.84
C GLU A 101 13.77 1.18 8.72
N GLN A 102 12.73 0.35 8.62
CA GLN A 102 12.59 -0.65 7.56
C GLN A 102 12.56 0.02 6.17
N ARG A 103 11.86 1.15 6.06
CA ARG A 103 11.72 1.91 4.81
C ARG A 103 12.96 2.73 4.47
N ALA A 104 13.69 3.19 5.48
CA ALA A 104 14.99 3.83 5.32
C ALA A 104 16.05 2.84 4.80
N ALA A 105 16.01 1.60 5.30
CA ALA A 105 16.94 0.54 4.90
C ALA A 105 16.71 0.01 3.47
N GLY A 106 15.69 0.49 2.77
CA GLY A 106 15.37 0.05 1.41
C GLY A 106 15.00 -1.43 1.33
N LYS A 107 14.65 -2.07 2.46
CA LYS A 107 14.25 -3.47 2.47
C LYS A 107 12.98 -3.60 1.61
N PRO A 108 13.01 -4.40 0.53
CA PRO A 108 11.78 -4.71 -0.17
C PRO A 108 10.86 -5.42 0.83
N VAL A 109 9.71 -4.82 1.07
CA VAL A 109 8.63 -5.37 1.91
C VAL A 109 8.01 -6.54 1.16
N LYS A 110 8.76 -7.64 1.04
CA LYS A 110 8.34 -8.88 0.40
C LYS A 110 9.13 -10.05 0.97
N ALA A 111 8.64 -10.61 2.08
CA ALA A 111 8.81 -12.01 2.44
C ALA A 111 7.36 -12.51 2.60
N ALA A 112 6.84 -13.50 1.86
CA ALA A 112 7.46 -14.65 1.25
C ALA A 112 7.13 -14.80 -0.25
N ALA A 113 8.14 -15.16 -1.04
CA ALA A 113 7.92 -15.83 -2.31
C ALA A 113 7.41 -17.24 -2.02
N ALA A 114 6.10 -17.45 -2.17
CA ALA A 114 5.56 -18.81 -2.29
C ALA A 114 6.23 -19.48 -3.50
N ALA A 115 6.84 -20.63 -3.25
CA ALA A 115 7.70 -21.39 -4.14
C ALA A 115 7.19 -21.51 -5.59
N PRO A 116 8.10 -21.46 -6.60
CA PRO A 116 7.75 -21.84 -7.96
C PRO A 116 7.48 -23.35 -7.98
N ARG A 117 6.20 -23.76 -7.98
CA ARG A 117 5.87 -25.16 -8.20
C ARG A 117 6.34 -25.56 -9.59
N ALA A 118 7.19 -26.57 -9.57
CA ALA A 118 7.94 -27.10 -10.68
C ALA A 118 7.07 -27.41 -11.91
N ARG A 119 7.64 -27.03 -13.04
CA ARG A 119 7.32 -27.46 -14.39
C ARG A 119 7.44 -28.99 -14.46
N ALA A 120 6.32 -29.70 -14.54
CA ALA A 120 6.28 -31.10 -14.94
C ALA A 120 5.72 -31.18 -16.37
N THR A 121 6.61 -31.46 -17.30
CA THR A 121 6.36 -31.90 -18.67
C THR A 121 5.68 -33.27 -18.67
N SER A 122 4.57 -33.41 -19.39
CA SER A 122 4.23 -34.67 -20.07
C SER A 122 3.36 -34.43 -21.30
N THR A 123 3.96 -34.81 -22.42
CA THR A 123 3.48 -34.96 -23.79
C THR A 123 2.34 -36.00 -23.84
N GLY A 124 1.29 -35.79 -24.64
CA GLY A 124 0.33 -36.87 -24.94
C GLY A 124 -1.01 -36.46 -25.57
N THR A 125 -1.01 -36.31 -26.89
CA THR A 125 -2.00 -36.77 -27.89
C THR A 125 -3.49 -36.96 -27.51
N ARG A 126 -4.37 -36.35 -28.34
CA ARG A 126 -5.61 -36.88 -28.99
C ARG A 126 -6.90 -36.04 -28.77
N ALA A 127 -7.47 -35.54 -29.87
CA ALA A 127 -8.85 -35.01 -30.00
C ALA A 127 -9.90 -36.15 -29.93
N PRO A 128 -11.25 -35.96 -30.03
CA PRO A 128 -12.08 -34.76 -30.23
C PRO A 128 -13.38 -34.69 -29.35
N ALA A 129 -14.23 -33.67 -29.59
CA ALA A 129 -15.72 -33.63 -29.52
C ALA A 129 -16.36 -32.48 -28.70
N LYS A 130 -17.24 -31.72 -29.37
CA LYS A 130 -18.25 -30.74 -28.88
C LYS A 130 -19.34 -31.46 -28.03
N PRO A 131 -20.26 -30.82 -27.24
CA PRO A 131 -20.86 -29.48 -27.48
C PRO A 131 -21.36 -28.64 -26.26
N LYS A 132 -21.90 -27.44 -26.60
CA LYS A 132 -22.96 -26.63 -25.95
C LYS A 132 -22.64 -25.70 -24.75
N ALA A 133 -22.59 -24.41 -25.13
CA ALA A 133 -23.37 -23.29 -24.60
C ALA A 133 -23.23 -22.86 -23.12
N ALA A 134 -22.43 -21.80 -22.91
CA ALA A 134 -22.76 -20.71 -22.01
C ALA A 134 -22.37 -19.39 -22.72
N ALA A 135 -23.32 -18.46 -22.81
CA ALA A 135 -23.19 -17.20 -23.53
C ALA A 135 -22.01 -16.37 -22.99
N LYS A 136 -21.03 -16.07 -23.85
CA LYS A 136 -20.01 -15.05 -23.56
C LYS A 136 -20.65 -13.67 -23.66
N PRO A 137 -20.55 -12.80 -22.65
CA PRO A 137 -20.78 -11.37 -22.87
C PRO A 137 -19.76 -10.87 -23.90
N ALA A 138 -20.20 -10.03 -24.84
CA ALA A 138 -19.37 -9.46 -25.88
C ALA A 138 -18.13 -8.77 -25.28
N PRO A 139 -16.93 -8.86 -25.91
CA PRO A 139 -15.78 -8.06 -25.51
C PRO A 139 -16.14 -6.58 -25.68
N ARG A 140 -16.19 -5.87 -24.57
CA ARG A 140 -16.39 -4.42 -24.55
C ARG A 140 -15.20 -3.80 -25.30
N PRO A 141 -15.42 -2.99 -26.36
CA PRO A 141 -14.32 -2.36 -27.08
C PRO A 141 -13.52 -1.52 -26.08
N GLU A 142 -12.23 -1.83 -25.95
CA GLU A 142 -11.33 -1.03 -25.11
C GLU A 142 -11.26 0.39 -25.69
N PRO A 143 -11.47 1.43 -24.87
CA PRO A 143 -11.47 2.80 -25.35
C PRO A 143 -10.09 3.20 -25.87
N PRO A 144 -10.02 4.02 -26.93
CA PRO A 144 -8.77 4.39 -27.56
C PRO A 144 -7.89 5.17 -26.57
N ARG A 145 -6.73 4.60 -26.24
CA ARG A 145 -5.69 5.27 -25.46
C ARG A 145 -4.92 6.25 -26.34
N CYS A 146 -4.38 7.30 -25.73
CA CYS A 146 -3.62 8.30 -26.48
C CYS A 146 -2.43 7.64 -27.21
N PRO A 147 -2.26 7.84 -28.52
CA PRO A 147 -1.21 7.18 -29.30
C PRO A 147 0.21 7.64 -28.94
N LYS A 148 0.35 8.84 -28.35
CA LYS A 148 1.66 9.42 -27.99
C LYS A 148 2.18 8.94 -26.65
N CYS A 149 1.36 8.96 -25.60
CA CYS A 149 1.79 8.57 -24.25
C CYS A 149 1.36 7.16 -23.85
N ARG A 150 0.34 6.58 -24.51
CA ARG A 150 -0.28 5.26 -24.23
C ARG A 150 -0.75 5.03 -22.80
N GLN A 151 -0.63 6.03 -21.94
CA GLN A 151 -0.88 5.95 -20.50
C GLN A 151 -2.30 6.37 -20.14
N TYR A 152 -2.86 7.33 -20.90
CA TYR A 152 -4.18 7.88 -20.62
C TYR A 152 -5.20 7.49 -21.69
N GLU A 153 -6.43 7.23 -21.24
CA GLU A 153 -7.60 7.13 -22.09
C GLU A 153 -7.89 8.51 -22.68
N LEU A 154 -8.19 8.56 -23.99
CA LEU A 154 -8.53 9.81 -24.64
C LEU A 154 -9.84 10.35 -24.09
N LEU A 155 -9.90 11.66 -23.88
CA LEU A 155 -11.15 12.35 -23.60
C LEU A 155 -12.10 12.17 -24.78
N ALA A 156 -13.41 12.37 -24.57
CA ALA A 156 -14.41 12.28 -25.64
C ALA A 156 -14.13 13.25 -26.82
N SER A 157 -13.30 14.28 -26.59
CA SER A 157 -12.81 15.21 -27.62
C SER A 157 -11.62 14.67 -28.44
N GLY A 158 -11.09 13.49 -28.13
CA GLY A 158 -9.89 12.93 -28.77
C GLY A 158 -8.58 13.53 -28.24
N GLU A 159 -8.60 14.24 -27.12
CA GLU A 159 -7.42 14.87 -26.52
C GLU A 159 -6.85 14.07 -25.34
N CYS A 160 -5.52 14.20 -25.18
CA CYS A 160 -4.76 13.60 -24.09
C CYS A 160 -5.00 14.43 -22.81
N PRO A 161 -5.54 13.84 -21.72
CA PRO A 161 -5.87 14.61 -20.52
C PRO A 161 -4.65 15.19 -19.79
N SER A 162 -3.43 14.74 -20.10
CA SER A 162 -2.22 15.33 -19.53
C SER A 162 -1.80 16.65 -20.18
N GLY A 163 -2.39 17.05 -21.32
CA GLY A 163 -2.06 18.28 -22.06
C GLY A 163 -0.63 18.37 -22.62
N TYR A 164 0.25 17.46 -22.19
CA TYR A 164 1.64 17.31 -22.62
C TYR A 164 1.78 15.97 -23.34
N CYS A 165 1.25 15.94 -24.58
CA CYS A 165 1.36 14.89 -25.58
C CYS A 165 1.46 15.60 -26.95
#